data_AF-A0A5C5B9U7-F1
#
_entry.id   AF-A0A5C5B9U7-F1
#
_cell.length_a   1.000
_cell.length_b   1.000
_cell.length_c   1.000
_cell.angle_alpha   90.00
_cell.angle_beta   90.00
_cell.angle_gamma   90.00
#
_symmetry.space_group_name_H-M   'P 1'
#
loop_
_entity.id
_entity.type
_entity.pdbx_description
1 polymer ?
#
loop_
_entity_poly.entity_id
_entity_poly.type
_entity_poly.pdbx_seq_one_letter_code
_entity_poly.pdbx_strand_id
1 'polypeptide(L)'
;MAVDLRVLEAQEWVNDTYRGKPGFVDAPENGQTGWSTMYALTRALQIELGVAPPSNAFGPGTTAAVSAISPIATGSGAPVNVVKILQCAMWCKGYSAGNIDGDFGALLTAAVRNVQTDLGVASRPGFGTVDAKLFRTLLTMDAYIRVGAGTVEIRSIQQWLNATYIGRLNFQYLPTDGRFSRGVQTGLLYALQFELGLNDATRTAPSGPPPERSCPPARP
;
A
#
# COMPACT_ATOMS: atom_id res chain seq x y z
N MET A 1 -24.99 -5.61 1.78
CA MET A 1 -24.12 -4.46 1.44
C MET A 1 -24.57 -3.91 0.10
N ALA A 2 -24.57 -2.59 -0.06
CA ALA A 2 -24.87 -1.96 -1.34
C ALA A 2 -23.72 -2.26 -2.34
N VAL A 3 -24.07 -2.42 -3.62
CA VAL A 3 -23.10 -2.59 -4.71
C VAL A 3 -22.45 -1.24 -4.98
N ASP A 4 -21.12 -1.19 -4.98
CA ASP A 4 -20.39 -0.02 -5.47
C ASP A 4 -20.13 -0.19 -6.97
N LEU A 5 -20.74 0.68 -7.77
CA LEU A 5 -20.65 0.61 -9.24
C LEU A 5 -19.22 0.86 -9.76
N ARG A 6 -18.40 1.64 -9.05
CA ARG A 6 -17.01 1.90 -9.45
C ARG A 6 -16.11 0.73 -9.10
N VAL A 7 -16.39 0.04 -8.00
CA VAL A 7 -15.72 -1.23 -7.69
C VAL A 7 -16.11 -2.30 -8.70
N LEU A 8 -17.38 -2.35 -9.12
CA LEU A 8 -17.83 -3.28 -10.16
C LEU A 8 -17.11 -3.00 -11.49
N GLU A 9 -17.07 -1.74 -11.92
CA GLU A 9 -16.34 -1.31 -13.13
C GLU A 9 -14.86 -1.73 -13.09
N ALA A 10 -14.21 -1.59 -11.93
CA ALA A 10 -12.84 -2.04 -11.72
C ALA A 10 -12.67 -3.57 -11.81
N GLN A 11 -13.63 -4.33 -11.26
CA GLN A 11 -13.64 -5.79 -11.31
C GLN A 11 -13.86 -6.31 -12.74
N GLU A 12 -14.81 -5.73 -13.46
CA GLU A 12 -15.08 -6.04 -14.86
C GLU A 12 -13.86 -5.70 -15.73
N TRP A 13 -13.31 -4.49 -15.58
CA TRP A 13 -12.14 -4.07 -16.35
C TRP A 13 -10.93 -4.99 -16.17
N VAL A 14 -10.59 -5.36 -14.93
CA VAL A 14 -9.42 -6.22 -14.67
C VAL A 14 -9.67 -7.63 -15.21
N ASN A 15 -10.89 -8.15 -15.11
CA ASN A 15 -11.22 -9.44 -15.68
C ASN A 15 -11.16 -9.40 -17.20
N ASP A 16 -11.81 -8.44 -17.86
CA ASP A 16 -11.80 -8.33 -19.32
C ASP A 16 -10.39 -8.19 -19.91
N THR A 17 -9.50 -7.50 -19.19
CA THR A 17 -8.13 -7.24 -19.66
C THR A 17 -7.21 -8.47 -19.49
N TYR A 18 -7.37 -9.23 -18.41
CA TYR A 18 -6.41 -10.28 -18.02
C TYR A 18 -6.96 -11.70 -17.98
N ARG A 19 -8.27 -11.92 -18.20
CA ARG A 19 -8.87 -13.25 -18.27
C ARG A 19 -8.13 -14.13 -19.27
N GLY A 20 -7.77 -15.33 -18.82
CA GLY A 20 -7.01 -16.30 -19.63
C GLY A 20 -5.49 -16.04 -19.71
N LYS A 21 -4.96 -14.95 -19.13
CA LYS A 21 -3.50 -14.76 -19.03
C LYS A 21 -2.91 -15.75 -18.02
N PRO A 22 -1.73 -16.35 -18.29
CA PRO A 22 -1.11 -17.32 -17.39
C PRO A 22 -0.94 -16.78 -15.96
N GLY A 23 -1.55 -17.47 -15.00
CA GLY A 23 -1.49 -17.11 -13.58
C GLY A 23 -2.38 -15.94 -13.15
N PHE A 24 -3.23 -15.40 -14.02
CA PHE A 24 -4.30 -14.49 -13.61
C PHE A 24 -5.48 -15.28 -12.99
N VAL A 25 -6.16 -14.68 -12.02
CA VAL A 25 -7.36 -15.24 -11.38
C VAL A 25 -8.38 -14.13 -11.29
N ASP A 26 -9.58 -14.39 -11.78
CA ASP A 26 -10.64 -13.39 -11.88
C ASP A 26 -11.10 -12.89 -10.50
N ALA A 27 -11.40 -11.59 -10.44
CA ALA A 27 -12.12 -11.00 -9.32
C ALA A 27 -13.62 -11.35 -9.41
N PRO A 28 -14.34 -11.46 -8.28
CA PRO A 28 -15.79 -11.51 -8.31
C PRO A 28 -16.35 -10.16 -8.78
N GLU A 29 -17.16 -10.15 -9.83
CA GLU A 29 -17.83 -8.95 -10.38
C GLU A 29 -19.12 -8.68 -9.60
N ASN A 30 -18.99 -8.16 -8.38
CA ASN A 30 -20.12 -7.97 -7.44
C ASN A 30 -20.18 -6.57 -6.83
N GLY A 31 -19.28 -5.66 -7.24
CA GLY A 31 -19.13 -4.32 -6.70
C GLY A 31 -18.78 -4.28 -5.21
N GLN A 32 -18.23 -5.37 -4.66
CA GLN A 32 -17.75 -5.45 -3.29
C GLN A 32 -16.25 -5.68 -3.27
N THR A 33 -15.52 -4.74 -2.65
CA THR A 33 -14.07 -4.89 -2.47
C THR A 33 -13.76 -6.05 -1.53
N GLY A 34 -12.67 -6.76 -1.80
CA GLY A 34 -12.24 -7.90 -1.00
C GLY A 34 -10.90 -8.44 -1.45
N TRP A 35 -10.39 -9.44 -0.72
CA TRP A 35 -9.09 -10.05 -1.01
C TRP A 35 -8.96 -10.53 -2.45
N SER A 36 -10.00 -11.17 -3.00
CA SER A 36 -9.98 -11.64 -4.40
C SER A 36 -9.80 -10.50 -5.40
N THR A 37 -10.44 -9.35 -5.18
CA THR A 37 -10.25 -8.15 -6.03
C THR A 37 -8.83 -7.60 -5.88
N MET A 38 -8.29 -7.50 -4.67
CA MET A 38 -6.90 -7.05 -4.44
C MET A 38 -5.88 -8.01 -5.08
N TYR A 39 -6.13 -9.32 -5.03
CA TYR A 39 -5.27 -10.32 -5.65
C TYR A 39 -5.33 -10.26 -7.17
N ALA A 40 -6.51 -10.07 -7.77
CA ALA A 40 -6.64 -9.86 -9.20
C ALA A 40 -5.85 -8.63 -9.65
N LEU A 41 -6.01 -7.48 -8.98
CA LEU A 41 -5.26 -6.25 -9.28
C LEU A 41 -3.74 -6.43 -9.07
N THR A 42 -3.32 -7.16 -8.04
CA THR A 42 -1.89 -7.47 -7.80
C THR A 42 -1.30 -8.32 -8.92
N ARG A 43 -2.02 -9.36 -9.34
CA ARG A 43 -1.60 -10.24 -10.44
C ARG A 43 -1.59 -9.51 -11.77
N ALA A 44 -2.60 -8.68 -12.04
CA ALA A 44 -2.64 -7.80 -13.20
C ALA A 44 -1.40 -6.89 -13.26
N LEU A 45 -1.04 -6.25 -12.15
CA LEU A 45 0.16 -5.42 -12.06
C LEU A 45 1.43 -6.20 -12.37
N GLN A 46 1.56 -7.39 -11.81
CA GLN A 46 2.71 -8.26 -12.06
C GLN A 46 2.80 -8.68 -13.52
N ILE A 47 1.67 -8.98 -14.16
CA ILE A 47 1.62 -9.31 -15.60
C ILE A 47 2.07 -8.12 -16.45
N GLU A 48 1.57 -6.92 -16.18
CA GLU A 48 1.97 -5.69 -16.90
C GLU A 48 3.47 -5.39 -16.78
N LEU A 49 4.05 -5.71 -15.63
CA LEU A 49 5.46 -5.44 -15.34
C LEU A 49 6.38 -6.62 -15.68
N GLY A 50 5.86 -7.68 -16.29
CA GLY A 50 6.65 -8.87 -16.66
C GLY A 50 7.17 -9.69 -15.47
N VAL A 51 6.55 -9.56 -14.30
CA VAL A 51 6.87 -10.34 -13.09
C VAL A 51 6.16 -11.70 -13.17
N ALA A 52 6.92 -12.74 -13.52
CA ALA A 52 6.41 -14.10 -13.66
C ALA A 52 7.12 -15.09 -12.71
N PRO A 53 6.41 -16.08 -12.14
CA PRO A 53 4.95 -16.24 -12.19
C PRO A 53 4.23 -15.23 -11.28
N PRO A 54 3.06 -14.69 -11.69
CA PRO A 54 2.28 -13.81 -10.83
C PRO A 54 1.74 -14.55 -9.59
N SER A 55 1.63 -13.83 -8.47
CA SER A 55 1.21 -14.33 -7.17
C SER A 55 0.28 -13.33 -6.46
N ASN A 56 -0.34 -13.77 -5.36
CA ASN A 56 -1.19 -12.89 -4.54
C ASN A 56 -0.38 -11.88 -3.72
N ALA A 57 0.96 -11.95 -3.75
CA ALA A 57 1.84 -11.16 -2.91
C ALA A 57 2.55 -10.07 -3.71
N PHE A 58 2.49 -8.83 -3.23
CA PHE A 58 3.36 -7.75 -3.67
C PHE A 58 4.70 -7.85 -2.93
N GLY A 59 5.59 -8.70 -3.44
CA GLY A 59 6.91 -9.01 -2.88
C GLY A 59 8.07 -8.23 -3.53
N PRO A 60 9.33 -8.60 -3.23
CA PRO A 60 10.52 -7.88 -3.69
C PRO A 60 10.63 -7.70 -5.20
N GLY A 61 10.23 -8.72 -5.99
CA GLY A 61 10.23 -8.62 -7.46
C GLY A 61 9.25 -7.58 -7.99
N THR A 62 8.02 -7.54 -7.44
CA THR A 62 7.02 -6.51 -7.78
C THR A 62 7.46 -5.14 -7.29
N THR A 63 8.07 -5.05 -6.10
CA THR A 63 8.65 -3.80 -5.60
C THR A 63 9.72 -3.28 -6.54
N ALA A 64 10.68 -4.11 -6.97
CA ALA A 64 11.72 -3.71 -7.91
C ALA A 64 11.13 -3.25 -9.25
N ALA A 65 10.15 -3.97 -9.78
CA ALA A 65 9.53 -3.64 -11.06
C ALA A 65 8.73 -2.33 -11.01
N VAL A 66 7.97 -2.07 -9.93
CA VAL A 66 7.29 -0.78 -9.74
C VAL A 66 8.30 0.33 -9.47
N SER A 67 9.36 0.07 -8.70
CA SER A 67 10.42 1.05 -8.45
C SER A 67 11.08 1.55 -9.74
N ALA A 68 11.24 0.67 -10.74
CA ALA A 68 11.84 1.02 -12.04
C ALA A 68 11.02 2.02 -12.87
N ILE A 69 9.71 2.12 -12.61
CA ILE A 69 8.81 3.08 -13.29
C ILE A 69 8.31 4.19 -12.36
N SER A 70 8.82 4.23 -11.13
CA SER A 70 8.42 5.21 -10.12
C SER A 70 9.41 6.39 -10.06
N PRO A 71 9.01 7.58 -9.58
CA PRO A 71 7.67 7.93 -9.11
C PRO A 71 6.66 8.03 -10.26
N ILE A 72 5.52 7.36 -10.11
CA ILE A 72 4.42 7.45 -11.07
C ILE A 72 3.68 8.76 -10.80
N ALA A 73 3.59 9.58 -11.84
CA ALA A 73 2.97 10.90 -11.83
C ALA A 73 2.55 11.32 -13.24
N THR A 74 1.89 12.47 -13.36
CA THR A 74 1.59 13.10 -14.67
C THR A 74 2.87 13.22 -15.49
N GLY A 75 2.86 12.73 -16.73
CA GLY A 75 4.01 12.78 -17.64
C GLY A 75 5.16 11.84 -17.31
N SER A 76 5.03 10.94 -16.31
CA SER A 76 6.07 9.95 -15.96
C SER A 76 6.30 8.87 -17.02
N GLY A 77 5.39 8.72 -17.99
CA GLY A 77 5.45 7.66 -19.01
C GLY A 77 5.12 6.26 -18.48
N ALA A 78 4.51 6.16 -17.28
CA ALA A 78 4.06 4.89 -16.74
C ALA A 78 3.08 4.18 -17.70
N PRO A 79 3.13 2.83 -17.82
CA PRO A 79 2.25 2.10 -18.71
C PRO A 79 0.77 2.36 -18.39
N VAL A 80 -0.05 2.56 -19.43
CA VAL A 80 -1.47 2.92 -19.28
C VAL A 80 -2.24 1.97 -18.38
N ASN A 81 -2.00 0.67 -18.49
CA ASN A 81 -2.67 -0.34 -17.67
C ASN A 81 -2.20 -0.34 -16.22
N VAL A 82 -0.94 0.03 -15.94
CA VAL A 82 -0.46 0.23 -14.57
C VAL A 82 -1.20 1.39 -13.90
N VAL A 83 -1.45 2.47 -14.65
CA VAL A 83 -2.25 3.61 -14.15
C VAL A 83 -3.72 3.21 -13.95
N LYS A 84 -4.31 2.40 -14.85
CA LYS A 84 -5.66 1.85 -14.65
C LYS A 84 -5.77 0.97 -13.41
N ILE A 85 -4.79 0.12 -13.13
CA ILE A 85 -4.73 -0.69 -11.91
C ILE A 85 -4.68 0.22 -10.67
N LEU A 86 -3.90 1.30 -10.73
CA LEU A 86 -3.84 2.30 -9.66
C LEU A 86 -5.21 2.96 -9.44
N GLN A 87 -5.90 3.38 -10.51
CA GLN A 87 -7.26 3.96 -10.45
C GLN A 87 -8.26 2.95 -9.86
N CYS A 88 -8.20 1.68 -10.26
CA CYS A 88 -9.02 0.59 -9.70
C CYS A 88 -8.77 0.39 -8.21
N ALA A 89 -7.50 0.37 -7.80
CA ALA A 89 -7.12 0.21 -6.40
C ALA A 89 -7.63 1.39 -5.54
N MET A 90 -7.58 2.61 -6.06
CA MET A 90 -8.14 3.79 -5.38
C MET A 90 -9.66 3.65 -5.16
N TRP A 91 -10.42 3.25 -6.18
CA TRP A 91 -11.86 3.00 -6.02
C TRP A 91 -12.14 1.91 -4.98
N CYS A 92 -11.38 0.81 -5.02
CA CYS A 92 -11.50 -0.26 -4.03
C CYS A 92 -11.15 0.18 -2.60
N LYS A 93 -10.36 1.25 -2.45
CA LYS A 93 -10.00 1.87 -1.17
C LYS A 93 -10.95 3.01 -0.77
N GLY A 94 -11.91 3.38 -1.63
CA GLY A 94 -12.85 4.47 -1.40
C GLY A 94 -12.34 5.87 -1.77
N TYR A 95 -11.25 5.96 -2.52
CA TYR A 95 -10.71 7.23 -3.03
C TYR A 95 -11.16 7.46 -4.47
N SER A 96 -11.81 8.59 -4.73
CA SER A 96 -12.30 8.95 -6.07
C SER A 96 -11.15 9.35 -6.98
N ALA A 97 -10.71 8.43 -7.84
CA ALA A 97 -9.56 8.60 -8.75
C ALA A 97 -9.92 9.06 -10.18
N GLY A 98 -11.19 9.36 -10.45
CA GLY A 98 -11.67 9.64 -11.81
C GLY A 98 -12.03 8.36 -12.57
N ASN A 99 -11.97 8.40 -13.90
CA ASN A 99 -12.30 7.26 -14.76
C ASN A 99 -11.15 6.24 -14.81
N ILE A 100 -11.44 5.01 -15.24
CA ILE A 100 -10.43 3.95 -15.45
C ILE A 100 -9.86 4.08 -16.88
N ASP A 101 -9.27 5.24 -17.17
CA ASP A 101 -8.76 5.62 -18.50
C ASP A 101 -7.24 5.44 -18.64
N GLY A 102 -6.52 5.28 -17.53
CA GLY A 102 -5.06 5.17 -17.49
C GLY A 102 -4.34 6.51 -17.61
N ASP A 103 -5.05 7.64 -17.43
CA ASP A 103 -4.44 8.96 -17.32
C ASP A 103 -4.11 9.30 -15.86
N PHE A 104 -2.85 9.71 -15.62
CA PHE A 104 -2.45 10.30 -14.34
C PHE A 104 -2.75 11.80 -14.34
N GLY A 105 -4.03 12.12 -14.39
CA GLY A 105 -4.54 13.49 -14.43
C GLY A 105 -4.73 14.13 -13.06
N ALA A 106 -5.42 15.28 -13.05
CA ALA A 106 -5.66 16.07 -11.85
C ALA A 106 -6.49 15.30 -10.79
N LEU A 107 -7.48 14.51 -11.22
CA LEU A 107 -8.33 13.72 -10.31
C LEU A 107 -7.54 12.62 -9.61
N LEU A 108 -6.73 11.86 -10.35
CA LEU A 108 -5.87 10.83 -9.74
C LEU A 108 -4.81 11.46 -8.83
N THR A 109 -4.22 12.59 -9.24
CA THR A 109 -3.28 13.34 -8.39
C THR A 109 -3.92 13.78 -7.07
N ALA A 110 -5.16 14.29 -7.11
CA ALA A 110 -5.91 14.67 -5.91
C ALA A 110 -6.21 13.45 -5.02
N ALA A 111 -6.62 12.32 -5.61
CA ALA A 111 -6.83 11.07 -4.88
C ALA A 111 -5.55 10.59 -4.17
N VAL A 112 -4.41 10.61 -4.86
CA VAL A 112 -3.10 10.25 -4.28
C VAL A 112 -2.76 11.15 -3.09
N ARG A 113 -2.99 12.47 -3.21
CA ARG A 113 -2.78 13.42 -2.10
C ARG A 113 -3.69 13.14 -0.92
N ASN A 114 -4.95 12.76 -1.16
CA ASN A 114 -5.88 12.38 -0.09
C ASN A 114 -5.39 11.15 0.67
N VAL A 115 -4.96 10.10 -0.05
CA VAL A 115 -4.37 8.90 0.57
C VAL A 115 -3.14 9.24 1.38
N GLN A 116 -2.22 10.04 0.83
CA GLN A 116 -1.00 10.44 1.53
C GLN A 116 -1.29 11.28 2.77
N THR A 117 -2.32 12.13 2.73
CA THR A 117 -2.79 12.89 3.90
C THR A 117 -3.34 11.95 4.97
N ASP A 118 -4.16 10.99 4.57
CA ASP A 118 -4.74 9.99 5.46
C ASP A 118 -3.70 9.05 6.07
N LEU A 119 -2.62 8.76 5.34
CA LEU A 119 -1.45 8.03 5.82
C LEU A 119 -0.53 8.87 6.72
N GLY A 120 -0.73 10.19 6.79
CA GLY A 120 0.07 11.10 7.61
C GLY A 120 1.37 11.59 6.95
N VAL A 121 1.53 11.44 5.63
CA VAL A 121 2.79 11.70 4.91
C VAL A 121 2.73 12.88 3.94
N ALA A 122 1.74 13.77 4.07
CA ALA A 122 1.58 14.92 3.19
C ALA A 122 2.78 15.90 3.20
N SER A 123 3.55 15.96 4.29
CA SER A 123 4.75 16.79 4.42
C SER A 123 6.02 16.13 3.89
N ARG A 124 5.96 14.86 3.45
CA ARG A 124 7.13 14.13 2.94
C ARG A 124 7.33 14.40 1.44
N PRO A 125 8.56 14.21 0.92
CA PRO A 125 8.81 14.19 -0.51
C PRO A 125 7.92 13.18 -1.23
N GLY A 126 7.50 13.48 -2.47
CA GLY A 126 6.61 12.62 -3.26
C GLY A 126 5.12 12.90 -3.06
N PHE A 127 4.74 14.04 -2.46
CA PHE A 127 3.33 14.41 -2.34
C PHE A 127 2.65 14.58 -3.71
N GLY A 128 1.61 13.79 -3.98
CA GLY A 128 0.92 13.69 -5.26
C GLY A 128 1.54 12.72 -6.26
N THR A 129 2.58 11.97 -5.90
CA THR A 129 3.17 10.92 -6.74
C THR A 129 3.09 9.56 -6.05
N VAL A 130 3.23 8.49 -6.83
CA VAL A 130 3.12 7.11 -6.32
C VAL A 130 4.46 6.39 -6.47
N ASP A 131 5.02 5.97 -5.33
CA ASP A 131 6.17 5.08 -5.27
C ASP A 131 5.73 3.61 -5.07
N ALA A 132 6.71 2.70 -5.06
CA ALA A 132 6.42 1.27 -4.89
C ALA A 132 5.77 0.94 -3.54
N LYS A 133 6.07 1.68 -2.46
CA LYS A 133 5.48 1.45 -1.14
C LYS A 133 4.02 1.87 -1.11
N LEU A 134 3.70 3.04 -1.67
CA LEU A 134 2.33 3.53 -1.77
C LEU A 134 1.50 2.64 -2.68
N PHE A 135 2.02 2.23 -3.84
CA PHE A 135 1.31 1.31 -4.73
C PHE A 135 0.98 0.00 -4.02
N ARG A 136 1.98 -0.61 -3.35
CA ARG A 136 1.78 -1.83 -2.56
C ARG A 136 0.68 -1.67 -1.52
N THR A 137 0.68 -0.53 -0.83
CA THR A 137 -0.28 -0.17 0.22
C THR A 137 -1.71 -0.09 -0.35
N LEU A 138 -1.87 0.43 -1.57
CA LEU A 138 -3.18 0.49 -2.22
C LEU A 138 -3.75 -0.89 -2.60
N LEU A 139 -2.90 -1.92 -2.71
CA LEU A 139 -3.28 -3.28 -3.09
C LEU A 139 -3.45 -4.24 -1.89
N THR A 140 -3.59 -3.71 -0.67
CA THR A 140 -3.92 -4.50 0.54
C THR A 140 -5.38 -4.32 0.95
N MET A 141 -5.84 -5.01 2.01
CA MET A 141 -7.14 -4.75 2.64
C MET A 141 -7.06 -3.77 3.82
N ASP A 142 -5.91 -3.16 4.06
CA ASP A 142 -5.73 -2.23 5.17
C ASP A 142 -6.54 -0.93 4.96
N ALA A 143 -7.06 -0.36 6.04
CA ALA A 143 -7.81 0.89 6.02
C ALA A 143 -6.92 2.08 6.39
N TYR A 144 -7.10 3.21 5.69
CA TYR A 144 -6.33 4.45 5.88
C TYR A 144 -7.17 5.61 6.42
N ILE A 145 -8.45 5.35 6.63
CA ILE A 145 -9.36 6.21 7.37
C ILE A 145 -9.82 5.48 8.63
N ARG A 146 -10.29 6.23 9.62
CA ARG A 146 -10.81 5.66 10.87
C ARG A 146 -12.02 4.75 10.58
N VAL A 147 -12.02 3.55 11.14
CA VAL A 147 -13.12 2.57 10.94
C VAL A 147 -13.67 2.01 12.25
N GLY A 148 -15.00 1.98 12.37
CA GLY A 148 -15.70 1.44 13.54
C GLY A 148 -15.21 2.07 14.85
N ALA A 149 -14.79 1.24 15.79
CA ALA A 149 -14.29 1.64 17.12
C ALA A 149 -12.84 2.20 17.14
N GLY A 150 -12.26 2.54 15.98
CA GLY A 150 -10.95 3.19 15.93
C GLY A 150 -10.96 4.56 16.60
N THR A 151 -9.85 4.95 17.25
CA THR A 151 -9.71 6.23 17.96
C THR A 151 -8.83 7.21 17.20
N VAL A 152 -9.01 8.50 17.46
CA VAL A 152 -8.21 9.56 16.83
C VAL A 152 -6.76 9.52 17.34
N GLU A 153 -6.58 9.17 18.61
CA GLU A 153 -5.30 9.07 19.30
C GLU A 153 -4.44 7.93 18.74
N ILE A 154 -5.02 6.75 18.50
CA ILE A 154 -4.28 5.66 17.87
C ILE A 154 -3.96 6.01 16.42
N ARG A 155 -4.91 6.65 15.71
CA ARG A 155 -4.68 7.08 14.33
C ARG A 155 -3.55 8.09 14.22
N SER A 156 -3.45 9.06 15.13
CA SER A 156 -2.36 10.05 15.12
C SER A 156 -0.99 9.39 15.35
N ILE A 157 -0.91 8.36 16.21
CA ILE A 157 0.31 7.55 16.39
C ILE A 157 0.65 6.78 15.11
N GLN A 158 -0.34 6.14 14.47
CA GLN A 158 -0.14 5.42 13.20
C GLN A 158 0.39 6.36 12.10
N GLN A 159 -0.21 7.54 11.98
CA GLN A 159 0.20 8.57 11.03
C GLN A 159 1.61 9.09 11.33
N TRP A 160 1.92 9.33 12.61
CA TRP A 160 3.26 9.74 13.03
C TRP A 160 4.31 8.68 12.71
N LEU A 161 4.03 7.39 12.95
CA LEU A 161 4.95 6.30 12.61
C LEU A 161 5.24 6.26 11.10
N ASN A 162 4.21 6.40 10.26
CA ASN A 162 4.36 6.51 8.81
C ASN A 162 5.20 7.73 8.45
N ALA A 163 4.85 8.91 8.99
CA ALA A 163 5.54 10.17 8.75
C ALA A 163 7.01 10.14 9.15
N THR A 164 7.38 9.39 10.18
CA THR A 164 8.76 9.32 10.69
C THR A 164 9.57 8.29 9.93
N TYR A 165 9.07 7.06 9.77
CA TYR A 165 9.89 5.92 9.37
C TYR A 165 9.69 5.42 7.94
N ILE A 166 8.75 5.94 7.15
CA ILE A 166 8.50 5.41 5.80
C ILE A 166 9.72 5.47 4.86
N GLY A 167 10.68 6.38 5.11
CA GLY A 167 11.94 6.43 4.37
C GLY A 167 12.90 5.26 4.65
N ARG A 168 12.70 4.49 5.71
CA ARG A 168 13.51 3.30 6.06
C ARG A 168 13.20 2.15 5.13
N LEU A 169 14.20 1.39 4.69
CA LEU A 169 14.04 0.35 3.67
C LEU A 169 12.99 -0.69 4.10
N ASN A 170 13.07 -1.14 5.36
CA ASN A 170 12.23 -2.21 5.89
C ASN A 170 10.98 -1.74 6.62
N PHE A 171 10.64 -0.45 6.53
CA PHE A 171 9.38 0.09 7.02
C PHE A 171 8.37 0.22 5.88
N GLN A 172 7.16 -0.27 6.09
CA GLN A 172 6.04 -0.20 5.16
C GLN A 172 4.93 0.64 5.79
N TYR A 173 4.06 1.22 4.98
CA TYR A 173 2.93 1.97 5.53
C TYR A 173 2.09 1.09 6.45
N LEU A 174 1.82 1.60 7.63
CA LEU A 174 0.85 1.04 8.56
C LEU A 174 -0.55 1.55 8.20
N PRO A 175 -1.60 0.74 8.46
CA PRO A 175 -2.97 1.26 8.44
C PRO A 175 -3.11 2.46 9.38
N THR A 176 -3.99 3.38 9.02
CA THR A 176 -4.36 4.57 9.81
C THR A 176 -5.84 4.47 10.22
N ASP A 177 -6.23 3.27 10.63
CA ASP A 177 -7.59 2.83 10.94
C ASP A 177 -8.05 3.18 12.37
N GLY A 178 -7.13 3.69 13.20
CA GLY A 178 -7.35 4.04 14.60
C GLY A 178 -7.41 2.84 15.54
N ARG A 179 -7.01 1.63 15.10
CA ARG A 179 -7.04 0.42 15.92
C ARG A 179 -5.63 0.01 16.34
N PHE A 180 -5.49 -0.39 17.60
CA PHE A 180 -4.22 -0.91 18.11
C PHE A 180 -4.01 -2.36 17.67
N SER A 181 -3.75 -2.54 16.38
CA SER A 181 -3.55 -3.85 15.74
C SER A 181 -2.14 -4.39 15.97
N ARG A 182 -1.93 -5.68 15.66
CA ARG A 182 -0.57 -6.27 15.63
C ARG A 182 0.37 -5.50 14.71
N GLY A 183 -0.13 -4.94 13.61
CA GLY A 183 0.67 -4.10 12.71
C GLY A 183 1.23 -2.86 13.42
N VAL A 184 0.41 -2.20 14.24
CA VAL A 184 0.84 -1.04 15.05
C VAL A 184 1.88 -1.44 16.08
N GLN A 185 1.70 -2.59 16.76
CA GLN A 185 2.68 -3.10 17.73
C GLN A 185 4.02 -3.39 17.07
N THR A 186 4.02 -4.06 15.92
CA THR A 186 5.22 -4.28 15.12
C THR A 186 5.84 -2.97 14.65
N GLY A 187 5.02 -1.99 14.25
CA GLY A 187 5.47 -0.65 13.88
C GLY A 187 6.15 0.10 15.02
N LEU A 188 5.62 0.01 16.24
CA LEU A 188 6.22 0.59 17.44
C LEU A 188 7.52 -0.12 17.84
N LEU A 189 7.57 -1.46 17.73
CA LEU A 189 8.81 -2.21 17.95
C LEU A 189 9.89 -1.78 16.95
N TYR A 190 9.51 -1.64 15.69
CA TYR A 190 10.37 -1.15 14.62
C TYR A 190 10.88 0.28 14.87
N ALA A 191 10.00 1.18 15.32
CA ALA A 191 10.39 2.52 15.74
C ALA A 191 11.42 2.47 16.86
N LEU A 192 11.17 1.71 17.93
CA LEU A 192 12.10 1.56 19.06
C LEU A 192 13.46 1.01 18.60
N GLN A 193 13.46 -0.02 17.76
CA GLN A 193 14.70 -0.58 17.21
C GLN A 193 15.49 0.47 16.42
N PHE A 194 14.81 1.29 15.63
CA PHE A 194 15.46 2.38 14.88
C PHE A 194 16.01 3.48 15.79
N GLU A 195 15.28 3.88 16.84
CA GLU A 195 15.75 4.85 17.83
C GLU A 195 16.95 4.33 18.65
N LEU A 196 17.03 3.01 18.87
CA LEU A 196 18.17 2.35 19.51
C LEU A 196 19.36 2.12 18.56
N GLY A 197 19.30 2.63 17.32
CA GLY A 197 20.41 2.57 16.36
C GLY A 197 20.54 1.24 15.62
N LEU A 198 19.56 0.33 15.71
CA LEU A 198 19.54 -0.90 14.91
C LEU A 198 19.22 -0.52 13.45
N ASN A 199 20.09 -0.94 12.53
CA ASN A 199 19.96 -0.64 11.11
C ASN A 199 18.97 -1.61 10.42
N ASP A 200 18.52 -1.24 9.21
CA ASP A 200 17.57 -2.04 8.44
C ASP A 200 18.05 -3.50 8.23
N ALA A 201 19.36 -3.77 8.21
CA ALA A 201 19.96 -5.09 7.97
C ALA A 201 19.89 -6.07 9.16
N THR A 202 19.65 -5.61 10.39
CA THR A 202 19.69 -6.45 11.60
C THR A 202 18.30 -6.87 12.13
N ARG A 203 17.24 -6.58 11.38
CA ARG A 203 15.86 -6.72 11.83
C ARG A 203 15.17 -7.98 11.31
N THR A 204 14.91 -8.93 12.21
CA THR A 204 14.00 -10.06 11.99
C THR A 204 12.63 -9.77 12.61
N ALA A 205 11.55 -10.22 11.94
CA ALA A 205 10.24 -10.37 12.58
C ALA A 205 10.38 -11.30 13.81
N PRO A 206 9.54 -11.21 14.85
CA PRO A 206 9.75 -11.96 16.08
C PRO A 206 9.52 -13.45 15.84
N SER A 207 10.59 -14.17 15.51
CA SER A 207 10.72 -15.62 15.65
C SER A 207 11.91 -15.88 16.55
N GLY A 208 11.72 -15.70 17.86
CA GLY A 208 12.71 -15.99 18.89
C GLY A 208 13.04 -14.81 19.81
N PRO A 209 13.52 -15.09 21.04
CA PRO A 209 13.91 -14.04 21.97
C PRO A 209 15.05 -13.19 21.39
N PRO A 210 15.10 -11.88 21.71
CA PRO A 210 16.14 -10.99 21.22
C PRO A 210 17.52 -11.53 21.62
N PRO A 211 18.54 -11.41 20.77
CA PRO A 211 19.90 -11.74 21.18
C PRO A 211 20.29 -10.87 22.38
N GLU A 212 20.70 -11.51 23.46
CA GLU A 212 21.20 -10.87 24.68
C GLU A 212 22.42 -10.01 24.34
N ARG A 213 22.21 -8.71 24.05
CA ARG A 213 23.28 -7.73 24.05
C ARG A 213 22.87 -6.52 24.88
N SER A 214 23.37 -6.55 26.12
CA SER A 214 23.85 -5.42 26.92
C SER A 214 22.94 -4.20 27.01
N CYS A 215 21.99 -4.26 27.95
CA CYS A 215 21.50 -3.05 28.60
C CYS A 215 22.68 -2.46 29.42
N PRO A 216 23.15 -1.23 29.16
CA PRO A 216 24.15 -0.60 30.02
C PRO A 216 23.52 -0.32 31.40
N PRO A 217 24.25 -0.54 32.51
CA PRO A 217 23.68 -0.32 33.84
C PRO A 217 23.34 1.16 34.02
N ALA A 218 22.16 1.41 34.59
CA ALA A 218 21.74 2.73 35.04
C ALA A 218 22.80 3.26 36.03
N ARG A 219 23.33 4.47 35.76
CA ARG A 219 24.22 5.15 36.70
C ARG A 219 23.42 5.56 37.95
N PRO A 220 24.06 5.51 39.14
CA PRO A 220 23.42 5.81 40.42
C PRO A 220 22.94 7.26 40.53
#